data_AF-A0AAE1GN61-F1
#
_entry.id   AF-A0AAE1GN61-F1
#
_cell.length_a   1.000
_cell.length_b   1.000
_cell.length_c   1.000
_cell.angle_alpha   90.00
_cell.angle_beta   90.00
_cell.angle_gamma   90.00
#
_symmetry.space_group_name_H-M   'P 1'
#
loop_
_entity.id
_entity.type
_entity.pdbx_description
1 polymer ?
#
loop_
_entity_poly.entity_id
_entity_poly.type
_entity_poly.pdbx_seq_one_letter_code
_entity_poly.pdbx_strand_id
1 'polypeptide(L)'
;MSVFAMGLVLWTFRFLLARVSEVGVAYMSLQELIFNMYRSLVVQSNRLPTVNWPLRLVIAAWYLYCYYIYALYSGTLTAVLAIPAYERPLDTLSEILEATKQGLIPVIIRGSSFHYLFKTATSGIYYDLGQHITGDMNYVDDPPSGITKVSGSEMLI
;
A
#
# COMPACT_ATOMS: atom_id res chain seq x y z
N MET A 1 14.38 11.11 -11.70
CA MET A 1 14.55 12.39 -12.42
C MET A 1 15.12 13.51 -11.54
N SER A 2 14.69 13.67 -10.28
CA SER A 2 15.14 14.77 -9.38
C SER A 2 16.64 14.77 -9.05
N VAL A 3 17.26 13.63 -8.77
CA VAL A 3 18.69 13.54 -8.40
C VAL A 3 19.60 13.96 -9.55
N PHE A 4 19.26 13.57 -10.79
CA PHE A 4 20.00 13.97 -12.00
C PHE A 4 19.85 15.47 -12.29
N ALA A 5 18.63 16.01 -12.13
CA ALA A 5 18.39 17.44 -12.25
C ALA A 5 19.19 18.25 -11.22
N MET A 6 19.26 17.78 -9.97
CA MET A 6 20.05 18.45 -8.93
C MET A 6 21.56 18.36 -9.19
N GLY A 7 22.05 17.24 -9.71
CA GLY A 7 23.43 17.10 -10.18
C GLY A 7 23.76 18.12 -11.28
N LEU A 8 22.85 18.33 -12.23
CA LEU A 8 22.99 19.36 -13.28
C LEU A 8 22.94 20.78 -12.72
N VAL A 9 22.03 21.09 -11.80
CA VAL A 9 21.93 22.41 -11.14
C VAL A 9 23.20 22.72 -10.36
N LEU A 10 23.77 21.76 -9.63
CA LEU A 10 25.02 21.97 -8.91
C LEU A 10 26.21 22.13 -9.86
N TRP A 11 26.20 21.45 -11.02
CA TRP A 11 27.21 21.61 -12.05
C TRP A 11 27.15 23.00 -12.70
N THR A 12 25.97 23.47 -13.11
CA THR A 12 25.81 24.81 -13.71
C THR A 12 26.09 25.92 -12.70
N PHE A 13 25.64 25.78 -11.46
CA PHE A 13 25.90 26.74 -10.39
C PHE A 13 27.39 26.81 -10.05
N ARG A 14 28.10 25.67 -10.03
CA ARG A 14 29.57 25.65 -9.89
C ARG A 14 30.29 26.24 -11.09
N PHE A 15 29.82 25.97 -12.32
CA PHE A 15 30.40 26.56 -13.53
C PHE A 15 30.27 28.08 -13.52
N LEU A 16 29.11 28.61 -13.12
CA LEU A 16 28.90 30.05 -12.95
C LEU A 16 29.75 30.63 -11.83
N LEU A 17 29.85 29.97 -10.68
CA LEU A 17 30.72 30.42 -9.59
C LEU A 17 32.20 30.37 -9.93
N ALA A 18 32.66 29.39 -10.71
CA ALA A 18 34.03 29.30 -11.20
C ALA A 18 34.35 30.39 -12.24
N ARG A 19 33.33 30.94 -12.92
CA ARG A 19 33.49 32.09 -13.82
C ARG A 19 33.50 33.43 -13.09
N VAL A 20 32.85 33.51 -11.93
CA VAL A 20 32.70 34.75 -11.13
C VAL A 20 33.75 34.86 -10.02
N SER A 21 34.35 33.74 -9.59
CA SER A 21 35.29 33.70 -8.46
C SER A 21 36.59 32.98 -8.86
N GLU A 22 37.74 33.67 -8.72
CA GLU A 22 39.09 33.08 -8.84
C GLU A 22 39.46 32.16 -7.66
N VAL A 23 38.48 31.75 -6.84
CA VAL A 23 38.74 30.84 -5.72
C VAL A 23 38.81 29.42 -6.26
N GLY A 24 39.96 28.76 -6.07
CA GLY A 24 40.25 27.40 -6.51
C GLY A 24 39.18 26.39 -6.08
N VAL A 25 38.26 26.08 -6.98
CA VAL A 25 37.21 25.08 -6.77
C VAL A 25 37.83 23.71 -7.04
N ALA A 26 37.90 22.86 -6.02
CA ALA A 26 38.31 21.46 -6.20
C ALA A 26 37.40 20.79 -7.26
N TYR A 27 38.00 20.36 -8.36
CA TYR A 27 37.33 19.73 -9.49
C TYR A 27 36.81 18.37 -9.06
N MET A 28 35.49 18.25 -8.91
CA MET A 28 34.81 16.98 -8.66
C MET A 28 34.02 16.64 -9.91
N SER A 29 34.13 15.40 -10.38
CA SER A 29 33.45 14.94 -11.60
C SER A 29 31.93 15.03 -11.44
N LEU A 30 31.20 15.25 -12.54
CA LEU A 30 29.74 15.28 -12.55
C LEU A 30 29.14 13.99 -11.99
N GLN A 31 29.79 12.85 -12.27
CA GLN A 31 29.42 11.55 -11.72
C GLN A 31 29.54 11.51 -10.19
N GLU A 32 30.60 12.06 -9.64
CA GLU A 32 30.82 12.11 -8.18
C GLU A 32 29.81 13.04 -7.50
N LEU A 33 29.41 14.13 -8.16
CA LEU A 33 28.36 15.04 -7.70
C LEU A 33 26.99 14.35 -7.65
N ILE A 34 26.60 13.65 -8.71
CA ILE A 34 25.35 12.86 -8.75
C ILE A 34 25.39 11.77 -7.69
N PHE A 35 26.50 11.04 -7.60
CA PHE A 35 26.65 9.96 -6.62
C PHE A 35 26.63 10.49 -5.18
N ASN A 36 27.16 11.68 -4.96
CA ASN A 36 27.06 12.34 -3.67
C ASN A 36 25.62 12.80 -3.35
N MET A 37 24.88 13.34 -4.32
CA MET A 37 23.46 13.66 -4.11
C MET A 37 22.62 12.41 -3.81
N TYR A 38 22.94 11.30 -4.48
CA TYR A 38 22.34 9.99 -4.19
C TYR A 38 22.68 9.50 -2.79
N ARG A 39 23.95 9.60 -2.34
CA ARG A 39 24.35 9.26 -0.96
C ARG A 39 23.57 10.06 0.08
N SER A 40 23.40 11.36 -0.16
CA SER A 40 22.59 12.24 0.69
C SER A 40 21.13 11.77 0.79
N LEU A 41 20.57 11.24 -0.30
CA LEU A 41 19.22 10.69 -0.33
C LEU A 41 19.12 9.40 0.50
N VAL A 42 20.20 8.62 0.59
CA VAL A 42 20.26 7.37 1.38
C VAL A 42 20.74 7.64 2.82
N VAL A 43 20.73 8.90 3.28
CA VAL A 43 21.18 9.31 4.62
C VAL A 43 22.64 8.89 4.87
N GLN A 44 23.46 8.94 3.83
CA GLN A 44 24.90 8.74 3.95
C GLN A 44 25.63 10.08 3.94
N SER A 45 26.73 10.14 4.68
CA SER A 45 27.53 11.36 4.79
C SER A 45 28.13 11.77 3.45
N ASN A 46 28.03 13.07 3.15
CA ASN A 46 28.52 13.66 1.92
C ASN A 46 30.02 13.98 2.03
N ARG A 47 30.75 13.80 0.92
CA ARG A 47 32.20 14.08 0.84
C ARG A 47 32.51 15.43 0.17
N LEU A 48 31.50 16.27 -0.05
CA LEU A 48 31.65 17.56 -0.72
C LEU A 48 32.27 18.61 0.24
N PRO A 49 33.44 19.19 -0.07
CA PRO A 49 33.94 20.35 0.65
C PRO A 49 33.08 21.58 0.33
N THR A 50 32.40 22.14 1.33
CA THR A 50 31.50 23.29 1.18
C THR A 50 32.19 24.59 1.62
N VAL A 51 33.10 25.06 0.77
CA VAL A 51 33.87 26.30 1.01
C VAL A 51 33.00 27.55 0.80
N ASN A 52 32.03 27.51 -0.13
CA ASN A 52 31.25 28.68 -0.54
C ASN A 52 29.88 28.75 0.15
N TRP A 53 29.54 29.92 0.71
CA TRP A 53 28.25 30.22 1.35
C TRP A 53 26.99 29.89 0.52
N PRO A 54 26.89 30.29 -0.77
CA PRO A 54 25.69 29.99 -1.56
C PRO A 54 25.53 28.49 -1.85
N LEU A 55 26.64 27.74 -1.92
CA LEU A 55 26.59 26.29 -2.14
C LEU A 55 26.07 25.54 -0.89
N ARG A 56 26.25 26.11 0.31
CA ARG A 56 25.67 25.57 1.55
C ARG A 56 24.15 25.68 1.57
N LEU A 57 23.58 26.79 1.08
CA LEU A 57 22.12 26.97 1.00
C LEU A 57 21.47 25.95 0.06
N VAL A 58 22.09 25.70 -1.09
CA VAL A 58 21.61 24.71 -2.07
C VAL A 58 21.64 23.29 -1.47
N ILE A 59 22.72 22.93 -0.76
CA ILE A 59 22.83 21.63 -0.08
C ILE A 59 21.83 21.54 1.10
N ALA A 60 21.63 22.62 1.85
CA ALA A 60 20.66 22.65 2.95
C ALA A 60 19.22 22.47 2.45
N ALA A 61 18.85 23.12 1.35
CA ALA A 61 17.57 22.92 0.70
C ALA A 61 17.39 21.48 0.19
N TRP A 62 18.47 20.86 -0.32
CA TRP A 62 18.46 19.45 -0.70
C TRP A 62 18.22 18.51 0.49
N TYR A 63 18.85 18.77 1.63
CA TYR A 63 18.62 17.98 2.84
C TYR A 63 17.18 18.11 3.35
N LEU A 64 16.58 19.30 3.30
CA LEU A 64 15.16 19.50 3.66
C LEU A 64 14.23 18.71 2.73
N TYR A 65 14.53 18.69 1.43
CA TYR A 65 13.80 17.89 0.46
C TYR A 65 13.91 16.39 0.76
N CYS A 66 15.12 15.87 1.04
CA CYS A 66 15.30 14.47 1.43
C CYS A 66 14.51 14.14 2.70
N TYR A 67 14.57 14.99 3.73
CA TYR A 67 13.83 14.81 4.97
C TYR A 67 12.31 14.71 4.74
N TYR A 68 11.77 15.56 3.88
CA TYR A 68 10.34 15.54 3.54
C TYR A 68 9.92 14.22 2.87
N ILE A 69 10.73 13.69 1.95
CA ILE A 69 10.47 12.38 1.33
C ILE A 69 10.45 11.28 2.39
N TYR A 70 11.42 11.28 3.30
CA TYR A 70 11.50 10.30 4.37
C TYR A 70 10.27 10.34 5.29
N ALA A 71 9.86 11.54 5.69
CA ALA A 71 8.67 11.72 6.52
C ALA A 71 7.40 11.23 5.82
N LEU A 72 7.22 11.56 4.54
CA LEU A 72 6.08 11.09 3.76
C LEU A 72 6.08 9.58 3.61
N TYR A 73 7.21 8.97 3.25
CA TYR A 73 7.32 7.53 3.09
C TYR A 73 7.04 6.78 4.40
N SER A 74 7.62 7.24 5.50
CA SER A 74 7.35 6.64 6.81
C SER A 74 5.88 6.80 7.19
N GLY A 75 5.29 7.97 6.95
CA GLY A 75 3.88 8.23 7.28
C GLY A 75 2.92 7.37 6.48
N THR A 76 3.13 7.24 5.15
CA THR A 76 2.28 6.39 4.31
C THR A 76 2.46 4.92 4.62
N LEU A 77 3.68 4.47 4.88
CA LEU A 77 3.96 3.09 5.29
C LEU A 77 3.23 2.77 6.61
N THR A 78 3.37 3.63 7.62
CA THR A 78 2.68 3.46 8.89
C THR A 78 1.17 3.49 8.71
N ALA A 79 0.63 4.36 7.86
CA ALA A 79 -0.81 4.41 7.59
C ALA A 79 -1.32 3.11 6.96
N VAL A 80 -0.59 2.57 5.96
CA VAL A 80 -0.95 1.29 5.32
C VAL A 80 -0.87 0.13 6.31
N LEU A 81 0.17 0.09 7.15
CA LEU A 81 0.34 -0.96 8.16
C LEU A 81 -0.65 -0.84 9.33
N ALA A 82 -1.16 0.36 9.59
CA ALA A 82 -2.12 0.61 10.66
C ALA A 82 -3.56 0.22 10.27
N ILE A 83 -3.85 -0.01 8.98
CA ILE A 83 -5.15 -0.52 8.56
C ILE A 83 -5.20 -1.99 8.99
N PRO A 84 -6.07 -2.36 9.95
CA PRO A 84 -6.22 -3.76 10.31
C PRO A 84 -6.75 -4.52 9.10
N ALA A 85 -6.14 -5.66 8.77
CA ALA A 85 -6.65 -6.60 7.76
C ALA A 85 -7.94 -7.31 8.21
N TYR A 86 -8.63 -6.79 9.22
CA TYR A 86 -9.82 -7.40 9.78
C TYR A 86 -11.03 -7.00 8.94
N GLU A 87 -11.49 -7.95 8.12
CA GLU A 87 -12.79 -7.81 7.48
C GLU A 87 -13.88 -7.81 8.56
N ARG A 88 -14.76 -6.80 8.48
CA ARG A 88 -15.85 -6.63 9.44
C ARG A 88 -16.71 -7.91 9.42
N PRO A 89 -17.05 -8.49 10.60
CA PRO A 89 -17.94 -9.64 10.64
C PRO A 89 -19.29 -9.32 10.01
N LEU A 90 -19.86 -10.30 9.32
CA LEU A 90 -21.19 -10.20 8.73
C LEU A 90 -22.23 -10.31 9.85
N ASP A 91 -22.84 -9.18 10.23
CA ASP A 91 -23.78 -9.12 11.36
C ASP A 91 -25.25 -9.19 10.89
N THR A 92 -25.50 -8.82 9.62
CA THR A 92 -26.86 -8.73 9.08
C THR A 92 -27.09 -9.63 7.87
N LEU A 93 -28.33 -10.07 7.69
CA LEU A 93 -28.72 -10.88 6.53
C LEU A 93 -28.56 -10.13 5.20
N SER A 94 -28.66 -8.79 5.22
CA SER A 94 -28.36 -7.92 4.07
C SER A 94 -26.88 -7.95 3.69
N GLU A 95 -25.98 -7.90 4.67
CA GLU A 95 -24.53 -8.01 4.44
C GLU A 95 -24.18 -9.40 3.91
N ILE A 96 -24.84 -10.46 4.37
CA ILE A 96 -24.67 -11.82 3.83
C ILE A 96 -25.12 -11.88 2.36
N LEU A 97 -26.26 -11.27 2.01
CA LEU A 97 -26.73 -11.23 0.63
C LEU A 97 -25.74 -10.48 -0.29
N GLU A 98 -25.18 -9.38 0.19
CA GLU A 98 -24.17 -8.61 -0.53
C GLU A 98 -22.87 -9.40 -0.70
N ALA A 99 -22.38 -10.04 0.36
CA ALA A 99 -21.23 -10.93 0.29
C ALA A 99 -21.49 -12.12 -0.65
N THR A 100 -22.73 -12.62 -0.70
CA THR A 100 -23.12 -13.69 -1.61
C THR A 100 -23.05 -13.26 -3.07
N LYS A 101 -23.40 -12.01 -3.37
CA LYS A 101 -23.21 -11.42 -4.71
C LYS A 101 -21.73 -11.22 -5.06
N GLN A 102 -20.88 -10.99 -4.06
CA GLN A 102 -19.43 -10.84 -4.21
C GLN A 102 -18.68 -12.19 -4.31
N GLY A 103 -19.37 -13.32 -4.15
CA GLY A 103 -18.82 -14.66 -4.35
C GLY A 103 -18.67 -15.51 -3.09
N LEU A 104 -19.10 -15.02 -1.91
CA LEU A 104 -19.15 -15.82 -0.69
C LEU A 104 -20.35 -16.78 -0.75
N ILE A 105 -20.14 -18.09 -0.68
CA ILE A 105 -21.24 -19.04 -0.78
C ILE A 105 -21.57 -19.61 0.62
N PRO A 106 -22.69 -19.19 1.25
CA PRO A 106 -23.06 -19.73 2.56
C PRO A 106 -23.54 -21.18 2.44
N VAL A 107 -23.20 -21.98 3.46
CA VAL A 107 -23.51 -23.41 3.52
C VAL A 107 -24.69 -23.65 4.46
N ILE A 108 -25.67 -24.44 4.03
CA ILE A 108 -26.89 -24.73 4.81
C ILE A 108 -27.06 -26.25 4.96
N ILE A 109 -27.56 -26.67 6.12
CA ILE A 109 -27.85 -28.09 6.38
C ILE A 109 -29.16 -28.52 5.69
N ARG A 110 -29.15 -29.63 4.94
CA ARG A 110 -30.34 -30.21 4.28
C ARG A 110 -31.38 -30.61 5.32
N GLY A 111 -32.65 -30.34 5.03
CA GLY A 111 -33.76 -30.66 5.93
C GLY A 111 -33.83 -29.82 7.21
N SER A 112 -32.97 -28.81 7.37
CA SER A 112 -33.08 -27.85 8.48
C SER A 112 -34.27 -26.90 8.28
N SER A 113 -34.75 -26.28 9.37
CA SER A 113 -35.80 -25.26 9.31
C SER A 113 -35.42 -24.11 8.35
N PHE A 114 -34.14 -23.74 8.30
CA PHE A 114 -33.62 -22.75 7.35
C PHE A 114 -33.73 -23.20 5.90
N HIS A 115 -33.42 -24.47 5.60
CA HIS A 115 -33.59 -25.03 4.26
C HIS A 115 -35.04 -24.91 3.76
N TYR A 116 -36.01 -25.18 4.65
CA TYR A 116 -37.42 -24.99 4.33
C TYR A 116 -37.79 -23.52 4.18
N LEU A 117 -37.32 -22.64 5.08
CA LEU A 117 -37.59 -21.20 5.00
C LEU A 117 -37.12 -20.59 3.68
N PHE A 118 -35.92 -20.94 3.21
CA PHE A 118 -35.39 -20.42 1.94
C PHE A 118 -36.10 -21.00 0.71
N LYS A 119 -36.60 -22.24 0.77
CA LYS A 119 -37.39 -22.85 -0.31
C LYS A 119 -38.83 -22.36 -0.37
N THR A 120 -39.42 -22.03 0.78
CA THR A 120 -40.83 -21.64 0.89
C THR A 120 -41.02 -20.11 0.84
N ALA A 121 -39.98 -19.32 1.09
CA ALA A 121 -40.03 -17.87 0.98
C ALA A 121 -40.48 -17.46 -0.44
N THR A 122 -41.54 -16.66 -0.53
CA THR A 122 -42.10 -16.19 -1.81
C THR A 122 -41.59 -14.79 -2.19
N SER A 123 -41.08 -14.02 -1.21
CA SER A 123 -40.53 -12.68 -1.41
C SER A 123 -39.61 -12.26 -0.25
N GLY A 124 -38.80 -11.22 -0.48
CA GLY A 124 -37.90 -10.63 0.52
C GLY A 124 -36.49 -11.23 0.52
N ILE A 125 -35.68 -10.82 1.51
CA ILE A 125 -34.24 -11.16 1.59
C ILE A 125 -34.01 -12.68 1.61
N TYR A 126 -34.90 -13.44 2.24
CA TYR A 126 -34.82 -14.90 2.27
C TYR A 126 -35.02 -15.54 0.89
N TYR A 127 -35.88 -14.98 0.04
CA TYR A 127 -36.06 -15.47 -1.33
C TYR A 127 -34.80 -15.20 -2.17
N ASP A 128 -34.30 -13.96 -2.11
CA ASP A 128 -33.10 -13.56 -2.88
C ASP A 128 -31.87 -14.37 -2.48
N LEU A 129 -31.69 -14.60 -1.17
CA LEU A 129 -30.61 -15.42 -0.66
C LEU A 129 -30.80 -16.90 -1.05
N GLY A 130 -32.03 -17.40 -0.97
CA GLY A 130 -32.37 -18.77 -1.38
C GLY A 130 -32.03 -19.05 -2.84
N GLN A 131 -32.29 -18.11 -3.75
CA GLN A 131 -31.94 -18.25 -5.16
C GLN A 131 -30.42 -18.42 -5.37
N HIS A 132 -29.60 -17.69 -4.61
CA HIS A 132 -28.15 -17.74 -4.75
C HIS A 132 -27.54 -19.02 -4.14
N ILE A 133 -28.26 -19.71 -3.25
CA ILE A 133 -27.79 -20.93 -2.57
C ILE A 133 -28.19 -22.22 -3.31
N THR A 134 -28.95 -22.14 -4.42
CA THR A 134 -29.59 -23.29 -5.11
C THR A 134 -28.65 -24.39 -5.66
N GLY A 135 -27.32 -24.24 -5.57
CA GLY A 135 -26.38 -25.30 -5.97
C GLY A 135 -26.37 -26.48 -4.98
N ASP A 136 -26.48 -27.72 -5.49
CA ASP A 136 -26.42 -28.94 -4.65
C ASP A 136 -25.11 -29.04 -3.84
N MET A 137 -24.02 -28.41 -4.30
CA MET A 137 -22.75 -28.33 -3.57
C MET A 137 -22.80 -27.41 -2.35
N ASN A 138 -23.86 -26.63 -2.14
CA ASN A 138 -23.97 -25.65 -1.05
C ASN A 138 -24.76 -26.19 0.15
N TYR A 139 -25.28 -27.41 -0.01
CA TYR A 139 -26.01 -28.09 1.04
C TYR A 139 -25.19 -29.24 1.63
N VAL A 140 -25.25 -29.37 2.95
CA VAL A 140 -24.58 -30.44 3.69
C VAL A 140 -25.61 -31.23 4.49
N ASP A 141 -25.45 -32.55 4.61
CA ASP A 141 -26.44 -33.41 5.26
C ASP A 141 -26.29 -33.43 6.79
N ASP A 142 -25.11 -33.11 7.30
CA ASP A 142 -24.76 -33.21 8.70
C ASP A 142 -23.99 -31.97 9.24
N PRO A 143 -24.23 -31.54 10.50
CA PRO A 143 -23.52 -30.42 11.11
C PRO A 143 -21.98 -30.54 11.12
N PRO A 144 -21.36 -31.69 11.45
CA PRO A 144 -19.90 -31.78 11.50
C PRO A 144 -19.27 -31.59 10.12
N SER A 145 -19.86 -32.10 9.05
CA SER A 145 -19.38 -31.84 7.68
C SER A 145 -19.52 -30.37 7.27
N GLY A 146 -20.46 -29.62 7.85
CA GLY A 146 -20.57 -28.18 7.65
C GLY A 146 -19.39 -27.42 8.24
N ILE A 147 -18.99 -27.79 9.47
CA ILE A 147 -17.87 -27.17 10.18
C ILE A 147 -16.54 -27.44 9.47
N THR A 148 -16.30 -28.68 9.03
CA THR A 148 -15.07 -29.03 8.32
C THR A 148 -14.96 -28.32 6.97
N LYS A 149 -16.09 -28.08 6.31
CA LYS A 149 -16.11 -27.35 5.04
C LYS A 149 -15.76 -25.87 5.20
N VAL A 150 -16.33 -25.20 6.19
CA VAL A 150 -16.02 -23.78 6.48
C VAL A 150 -14.57 -23.62 6.94
N SER A 151 -14.14 -24.47 7.88
CA SER A 151 -12.76 -24.46 8.39
C SER A 151 -11.73 -24.84 7.31
N GLY A 152 -12.09 -25.70 6.37
CA GLY A 152 -11.24 -26.07 5.23
C GLY A 152 -11.12 -24.96 4.18
N SER A 153 -12.19 -24.18 3.95
CA SER A 153 -12.16 -23.05 3.00
C SER A 153 -11.40 -21.82 3.54
N GLU A 154 -11.42 -21.59 4.86
CA GLU A 154 -10.64 -20.53 5.50
C GLU A 154 -9.12 -20.78 5.44
N MET A 155 -8.69 -22.01 5.16
CA MET A 155 -7.26 -22.39 5.07
C MET A 155 -6.61 -22.05 3.72
N LEU A 156 -7.38 -21.57 2.75
CA LEU A 156 -6.94 -21.23 1.39
C LEU A 156 -6.89 -19.71 1.11
N ILE A 157 -7.06 -18.89 2.14
CA ILE A 157 -6.96 -17.42 2.06
C ILE A 157 -5.69 -16.96 2.80
#